data_AF-A0A941BLQ1-F1
#
_entry.id   AF-A0A941BLQ1-F1
#
_cell.length_a   1.000
_cell.length_b   1.000
_cell.length_c   1.000
_cell.angle_alpha   90.00
_cell.angle_beta   90.00
_cell.angle_gamma   90.00
#
_symmetry.space_group_name_H-M   'P 1'
#
loop_
_entity.id
_entity.type
_entity.pdbx_description
1 polymer ?
#
loop_
_entity_poly.entity_id
_entity_poly.type
_entity_poly.pdbx_seq_one_letter_code
_entity_poly.pdbx_strand_id
1 'polypeptide(L)'
;MKIHADPSITPSPGDFGARVDGAANTLLVAPALAEFARRHHLVTAEALAGFASAFPSALASSLSWRAASVLTAVQGLNALMASNGVPVGEAQAPRRKRVLGLG
;
A
#
# COMPACT_ATOMS: atom_id res chain seq x y z
N MET A 1 8.92 0.71 5.49
CA MET A 1 9.44 -0.40 4.63
C MET A 1 9.42 0.01 3.16
N LYS A 2 10.49 -0.19 2.37
CA LYS A 2 10.53 0.23 0.94
C LYS A 2 9.81 -0.77 0.02
N ILE A 3 9.35 -0.34 -1.15
CA ILE A 3 8.68 -1.22 -2.13
C ILE A 3 9.66 -1.67 -3.23
N HIS A 4 9.65 -2.96 -3.57
CA HIS A 4 10.43 -3.55 -4.66
C HIS A 4 9.51 -4.43 -5.53
N ALA A 5 9.69 -4.37 -6.85
CA ALA A 5 9.04 -5.27 -7.80
C ALA A 5 9.68 -6.68 -7.78
N ASP A 6 8.89 -7.72 -7.56
CA ASP A 6 9.30 -9.11 -7.76
C ASP A 6 8.44 -9.74 -8.86
N PRO A 7 9.02 -10.14 -10.00
CA PRO A 7 8.28 -10.74 -11.12
C PRO A 7 7.66 -12.11 -10.78
N SER A 8 8.11 -12.75 -9.70
CA SER A 8 7.57 -14.02 -9.22
C SER A 8 6.25 -13.85 -8.47
N ILE A 9 5.90 -12.62 -8.07
CA ILE A 9 4.67 -12.31 -7.36
C ILE A 9 3.54 -12.04 -8.36
N THR A 10 2.50 -12.87 -8.30
CA THR A 10 1.27 -12.68 -9.08
C THR A 10 0.17 -12.17 -8.18
N PRO A 11 -0.35 -10.94 -8.40
CA PRO A 11 -1.41 -10.39 -7.57
C PRO A 11 -2.74 -11.03 -7.99
N SER A 12 -3.61 -11.32 -7.02
CA SER A 12 -4.94 -11.92 -7.25
C SER A 12 -6.05 -11.07 -6.62
N PRO A 13 -7.28 -11.05 -7.15
CA PRO A 13 -8.34 -10.24 -6.56
C PRO A 13 -8.56 -10.59 -5.08
N GLY A 14 -8.27 -9.66 -4.17
CA GLY A 14 -8.35 -9.89 -2.72
C GLY A 14 -7.01 -10.11 -2.04
N ASP A 15 -5.92 -10.28 -2.81
CA ASP A 15 -4.57 -10.50 -2.29
C ASP A 15 -3.51 -9.89 -3.22
N PHE A 16 -2.66 -9.01 -2.69
CA PHE A 16 -1.60 -8.40 -3.51
C PHE A 16 -0.46 -9.36 -3.86
N GLY A 17 -0.44 -10.58 -3.30
CA GLY A 17 0.70 -11.50 -3.34
C GLY A 17 1.93 -10.95 -2.64
N ALA A 18 1.78 -9.87 -1.86
CA ALA A 18 2.89 -9.12 -1.30
C ALA A 18 3.64 -9.97 -0.27
N ARG A 19 4.97 -9.85 -0.26
CA ARG A 19 5.86 -10.54 0.68
C ARG A 19 6.81 -9.55 1.31
N VAL A 20 7.20 -9.80 2.55
CA VAL A 20 8.23 -9.01 3.23
C VAL A 20 9.54 -9.76 3.14
N ASP A 21 10.53 -9.11 2.56
CA ASP A 21 11.92 -9.51 2.71
C ASP A 21 12.44 -8.92 4.02
N GLY A 22 12.51 -9.77 5.05
CA GLY A 22 12.95 -9.36 6.39
C GLY A 22 14.43 -8.99 6.47
N ALA A 23 15.26 -9.48 5.54
CA ALA A 23 16.69 -9.17 5.52
C ALA A 23 16.96 -7.76 4.98
N ALA A 24 16.20 -7.33 3.97
CA ALA A 24 16.34 -6.03 3.33
C ALA A 24 15.30 -4.99 3.78
N ASN A 25 14.37 -5.37 4.67
CA ASN A 25 13.26 -4.51 5.14
C ASN A 25 12.49 -3.89 3.96
N THR A 26 12.14 -4.75 3.01
CA THR A 26 11.49 -4.40 1.74
C THR A 26 10.21 -5.21 1.53
N LEU A 27 9.18 -4.53 1.05
CA LEU A 27 7.97 -5.16 0.55
C LEU A 27 8.17 -5.54 -0.91
N LEU A 28 8.21 -6.83 -1.17
CA LEU A 28 8.16 -7.40 -2.50
C LEU A 28 6.71 -7.41 -2.96
N VAL A 29 6.44 -6.82 -4.11
CA VAL A 29 5.11 -6.77 -4.72
C VAL A 29 5.18 -7.10 -6.21
N ALA A 30 4.04 -7.42 -6.81
CA ALA A 30 3.96 -7.61 -8.24
C ALA A 30 4.46 -6.37 -9.02
N PRO A 31 5.07 -6.54 -10.21
CA PRO A 31 5.61 -5.41 -10.99
C PRO A 31 4.57 -4.35 -11.31
N ALA A 32 3.33 -4.75 -11.62
CA ALA A 32 2.22 -3.83 -11.88
C ALA A 32 1.91 -2.94 -10.67
N LEU A 33 2.03 -3.48 -9.46
CA LEU A 33 1.82 -2.76 -8.20
C LEU A 33 2.96 -1.79 -7.93
N ALA A 34 4.21 -2.21 -8.17
CA ALA A 34 5.38 -1.35 -8.02
C ALA A 34 5.37 -0.17 -8.99
N GLU A 35 4.97 -0.40 -10.25
CA GLU A 35 4.80 0.65 -11.26
C GLU A 35 3.64 1.60 -10.90
N PHE A 36 2.54 1.09 -10.35
CA PHE A 36 1.50 1.94 -9.78
C PHE A 36 2.03 2.80 -8.62
N ALA A 37 2.75 2.18 -7.68
CA ALA A 37 3.35 2.87 -6.55
C ALA A 37 4.31 3.99 -7.01
N ARG A 38 5.15 3.73 -8.02
CA ARG A 38 6.03 4.73 -8.63
C ARG A 38 5.26 5.89 -9.26
N ARG A 39 4.23 5.61 -10.06
CA ARG A 39 3.38 6.63 -10.70
C ARG A 39 2.70 7.55 -9.68
N HIS A 40 2.37 7.03 -8.51
CA HIS A 40 1.73 7.77 -7.42
C HIS A 40 2.71 8.22 -6.32
N HIS A 41 4.02 8.12 -6.56
CA HIS A 41 5.08 8.48 -5.59
C HIS A 41 4.93 7.80 -4.21
N LEU A 42 4.39 6.58 -4.20
CA LEU A 42 4.25 5.73 -3.01
C LEU A 42 5.57 4.98 -2.80
N VAL A 43 6.44 5.52 -1.94
CA VAL A 43 7.79 4.99 -1.73
C VAL A 43 7.83 3.90 -0.66
N THR A 44 6.85 3.90 0.26
CA THR A 44 6.78 2.97 1.39
C THR A 44 5.53 2.11 1.34
N ALA A 45 5.63 0.91 1.94
CA ALA A 45 4.51 -0.01 2.09
C ALA A 45 3.32 0.64 2.82
N GLU A 46 3.59 1.47 3.84
CA GLU A 46 2.57 2.22 4.56
C GLU A 46 1.84 3.22 3.65
N ALA A 47 2.57 3.93 2.78
CA ALA A 47 1.98 4.85 1.82
C ALA A 47 1.11 4.12 0.79
N LEU A 48 1.55 2.93 0.33
CA LEU A 48 0.77 2.09 -0.56
C LEU A 48 -0.54 1.62 0.10
N ALA A 49 -0.46 1.10 1.33
CA ALA A 49 -1.63 0.65 2.06
C ALA A 49 -2.61 1.81 2.36
N GLY A 50 -2.09 2.96 2.78
CA GLY A 50 -2.89 4.16 3.01
C GLY A 50 -3.57 4.68 1.75
N PHE A 51 -2.85 4.72 0.63
CA PHE A 51 -3.41 5.12 -0.66
C PHE A 51 -4.49 4.13 -1.12
N ALA A 52 -4.22 2.84 -1.05
CA ALA A 52 -5.16 1.81 -1.46
C ALA A 52 -6.42 1.76 -0.57
N SER A 53 -6.30 2.15 0.71
CA SER A 53 -7.43 2.33 1.62
C SER A 53 -8.25 3.58 1.31
N ALA A 54 -7.59 4.71 1.00
CA ALA A 54 -8.26 5.98 0.69
C ALA A 54 -8.87 6.01 -0.72
N PHE A 55 -8.22 5.37 -1.70
CA PHE A 55 -8.59 5.39 -3.11
C PHE A 55 -8.62 3.97 -3.71
N PRO A 56 -9.44 3.05 -3.16
CA PRO A 56 -9.47 1.66 -3.61
C PRO A 56 -9.86 1.53 -5.09
N SER A 57 -10.74 2.41 -5.59
CA SER A 57 -11.18 2.42 -6.99
C SER A 57 -10.05 2.74 -7.99
N ALA A 58 -9.09 3.58 -7.61
CA ALA A 58 -7.97 3.94 -8.49
C ALA A 58 -7.03 2.75 -8.70
N LEU A 59 -6.69 2.06 -7.60
CA LEU A 59 -5.88 0.85 -7.68
C LEU A 59 -6.65 -0.30 -8.36
N ALA A 60 -7.95 -0.42 -8.07
CA ALA A 60 -8.82 -1.41 -8.68
C ALA A 60 -8.87 -1.25 -10.20
N SER A 61 -8.97 -0.02 -10.71
CA SER A 61 -8.91 0.25 -12.15
C SER A 61 -7.56 -0.15 -12.75
N SER A 62 -6.44 0.15 -12.08
CA SER A 62 -5.11 -0.23 -12.58
C SER A 62 -4.87 -1.74 -12.59
N LEU A 63 -5.53 -2.50 -11.70
CA LEU A 63 -5.40 -3.96 -11.61
C LEU A 63 -6.57 -4.71 -12.27
N SER A 64 -7.53 -3.99 -12.85
CA SER A 64 -8.80 -4.55 -13.36
C SER A 64 -9.55 -5.38 -12.31
N TRP A 65 -9.52 -4.93 -11.06
CA TRP A 65 -10.21 -5.55 -9.93
C TRP A 65 -11.45 -4.75 -9.53
N ARG A 66 -12.21 -5.30 -8.58
CA ARG A 66 -13.24 -4.54 -7.85
C ARG A 66 -12.60 -3.79 -6.68
N ALA A 67 -13.16 -2.63 -6.34
CA ALA A 67 -12.71 -1.86 -5.17
C ALA A 67 -12.77 -2.68 -3.86
N ALA A 68 -13.78 -3.55 -3.71
CA ALA A 68 -13.87 -4.47 -2.58
C ALA A 68 -12.68 -5.42 -2.48
N SER A 69 -12.21 -5.98 -3.61
CA SER A 69 -11.03 -6.84 -3.67
C SER A 69 -9.75 -6.11 -3.27
N VAL A 70 -9.64 -4.82 -3.62
CA VAL A 70 -8.52 -3.99 -3.17
C VAL A 70 -8.56 -3.79 -1.65
N LEU A 71 -9.72 -3.52 -1.07
CA LEU A 71 -9.84 -3.36 0.38
C LEU A 71 -9.47 -4.65 1.14
N THR A 72 -9.87 -5.82 0.64
CA THR A 72 -9.43 -7.11 1.20
C THR A 72 -7.92 -7.30 1.08
N ALA A 73 -7.34 -6.96 -0.09
CA ALA A 73 -5.90 -7.05 -0.28
C ALA A 73 -5.12 -6.10 0.65
N VAL A 74 -5.66 -4.91 0.93
CA VAL A 74 -5.10 -3.96 1.91
C VAL A 74 -5.16 -4.52 3.32
N GLN A 75 -6.24 -5.21 3.71
CA GLN A 75 -6.31 -5.88 5.02
C GLN A 75 -5.21 -6.94 5.16
N GLY A 76 -5.01 -7.77 4.13
CA GLY A 76 -3.92 -8.76 4.09
C GLY A 76 -2.54 -8.11 4.17
N LEU A 77 -2.32 -7.03 3.42
CA LEU A 77 -1.07 -6.27 3.47
C LEU A 77 -0.82 -5.64 4.85
N ASN A 78 -1.84 -5.08 5.48
CA ASN A 78 -1.74 -4.52 6.83
C ASN A 78 -1.41 -5.59 7.87
N ALA A 79 -2.04 -6.77 7.77
CA ALA A 79 -1.71 -7.91 8.63
C ALA A 79 -0.26 -8.35 8.44
N LEU A 80 0.19 -8.46 7.19
CA LEU A 80 1.58 -8.82 6.87
C LEU A 80 2.58 -7.80 7.43
N MET A 81 2.30 -6.50 7.29
CA MET A 81 3.14 -5.43 7.85
C MET A 81 3.19 -5.50 9.38
N ALA A 82 2.04 -5.69 10.04
CA ALA A 82 1.95 -5.81 11.49
C ALA A 82 2.74 -7.02 12.02
N SER A 83 2.65 -8.18 11.35
CA SER A 83 3.42 -9.38 11.70
C SER A 83 4.94 -9.21 11.55
N ASN A 84 5.39 -8.24 10.75
CA ASN A 84 6.80 -7.90 10.55
C ASN A 84 7.24 -6.67 11.36
N GLY A 85 6.44 -6.21 12.32
CA GLY A 85 6.77 -5.08 13.18
C GLY A 85 6.76 -3.71 12.49
N VAL A 86 6.17 -3.61 11.30
CA VAL A 86 5.97 -2.33 10.60
C VAL A 86 4.69 -1.70 11.16
N PRO A 87 4.75 -0.50 11.75
CA PRO A 87 3.56 0.16 12.27
C PRO A 87 2.61 0.41 11.10
N VAL A 88 1.43 -0.20 11.18
CA VAL A 88 0.34 0.07 10.25
C VAL A 88 -0.19 1.45 10.61
N GLY A 89 0.39 2.49 10.00
CA GLY A 89 -0.02 3.85 10.25
C GLY A 89 -1.51 3.99 9.95
N GLU A 90 -2.30 4.31 10.98
CA GLU A 90 -3.61 4.93 10.80
C GLU A 90 -3.43 5.99 9.73
N ALA A 91 -4.20 5.89 8.63
CA ALA A 91 -4.12 6.77 7.48
C ALA A 91 -3.93 8.21 7.98
N GLN A 92 -2.70 8.74 7.85
CA GLN A 92 -2.44 10.11 8.25
C GLN A 92 -3.13 10.95 7.19
N ALA A 93 -4.42 11.24 7.43
CA ALA A 93 -5.17 12.23 6.72
C ALA A 93 -4.28 13.46 6.58
N PRO A 94 -4.20 14.08 5.39
CA PRO A 94 -3.29 15.20 5.15
C PRO A 94 -3.47 16.18 6.31
N ARG A 95 -2.39 16.41 7.06
CA ARG A 95 -2.40 17.31 8.22
C ARG A 95 -2.98 18.63 7.73
N ARG A 96 -4.25 18.91 8.02
CA ARG A 96 -4.81 20.25 7.91
C ARG A 96 -3.91 21.08 8.82
N LYS A 97 -3.01 21.87 8.23
CA LYS A 97 -2.36 22.98 8.92
C LYS A 97 -3.51 23.79 9.50
N ARG A 98 -3.81 23.61 10.79
CA ARG A 98 -4.54 24.60 11.57
C ARG A 98 -3.63 25.81 11.54
N VAL A 99 -3.91 26.74 10.63
CA VAL A 99 -3.44 28.11 10.74
C VAL A 99 -4.01 28.59 12.07
N LEU A 100 -3.16 28.64 13.09
CA LEU A 100 -3.48 29.25 14.37
C LEU A 100 -3.68 30.73 14.05
N GLY A 101 -4.95 31.14 13.92
CA GLY A 101 -5.29 32.56 13.89
C GLY A 101 -4.87 33.16 15.22
N LEU A 102 -3.84 34.01 15.18
CA LEU A 102 -3.56 34.98 16.23
C LEU A 102 -4.72 35.99 16.22
N GLY A 103 -5.53 35.96 17.27
CA GLY A 103 -6.52 36.97 17.63
C GLY A 103 -6.41 37.23 19.12
#